data_AF-A0A5E7M550-F1
#
_entry.id   AF-A0A5E7M550-F1
#
_cell.length_a   1.000
_cell.length_b   1.000
_cell.length_c   1.000
_cell.angle_alpha   90.00
_cell.angle_beta   90.00
_cell.angle_gamma   90.00
#
_symmetry.space_group_name_H-M   'P 1'
#
loop_
_entity.id
_entity.type
_entity.pdbx_description
1 polymer ?
#
loop_
_entity_poly.entity_id
_entity_poly.type
_entity_poly.pdbx_seq_one_letter_code
_entity_poly.pdbx_strand_id
1 'polypeptide(L)'
;MREAKRLRLITVNPAYDLVGSIKASRVVHRPALSLSRLPELQERIATYKGRALTRLTVLLSLHVFVRSSELRFARWSEFDLKRGAWEIPDTRPALEGVPFSTRGTKMASDTKSWKPISENTVNSALRKMGYDTKSEICGHGFRSMACSALIESGLWTDTAIERQMSHKERGNL
;
A
#
# COMPACT_ATOMS: atom_id res chain seq x y z
N MET A 1 -2.10 11.46 -25.57
CA MET A 1 -3.29 11.85 -26.36
C MET A 1 -4.00 13.08 -25.81
N ARG A 2 -4.54 13.09 -24.57
CA ARG A 2 -5.12 14.31 -23.97
C ARG A 2 -4.13 15.47 -23.90
N GLU A 3 -2.90 15.20 -23.46
CA GLU A 3 -1.84 16.20 -23.41
C GLU A 3 -1.41 16.72 -24.79
N ALA A 4 -1.36 15.84 -25.80
CA ALA A 4 -1.05 16.23 -27.18
C ALA A 4 -2.13 17.13 -27.79
N LYS A 5 -3.42 16.90 -27.46
CA LYS A 5 -4.52 17.82 -27.84
C LYS A 5 -4.40 19.16 -27.12
N ARG A 6 -4.07 19.14 -25.82
CA ARG A 6 -3.85 20.36 -25.00
C ARG A 6 -2.70 21.21 -25.54
N LEU A 7 -1.61 20.56 -25.94
CA LEU A 7 -0.45 21.17 -26.58
C LEU A 7 -0.67 21.47 -28.08
N ARG A 8 -1.89 21.27 -28.61
CA ARG A 8 -2.27 21.49 -30.02
C ARG A 8 -1.44 20.74 -31.05
N LEU A 9 -0.76 19.67 -30.65
CA LEU A 9 -0.02 18.77 -31.54
C LEU A 9 -0.97 17.90 -32.38
N ILE A 10 -2.19 17.70 -31.89
CA ILE A 10 -3.30 17.05 -32.60
C ILE A 10 -4.56 17.89 -32.43
N THR A 11 -5.36 18.01 -33.49
CA THR A 11 -6.61 18.78 -33.51
C THR A 11 -7.75 18.07 -32.76
N VAL A 12 -7.79 16.74 -32.87
CA VAL A 12 -8.81 15.90 -32.24
C VAL A 12 -8.13 14.79 -31.44
N ASN A 13 -8.73 14.41 -30.31
CA ASN A 13 -8.29 13.25 -29.55
C ASN A 13 -9.07 12.03 -30.09
N PRO A 14 -8.49 11.16 -30.93
CA PRO A 14 -9.19 9.99 -31.49
C PRO A 14 -9.63 8.98 -30.43
N ALA A 15 -9.08 9.05 -29.21
CA ALA A 15 -9.53 8.23 -28.10
C ALA A 15 -10.82 8.74 -27.43
N TYR A 16 -11.36 9.88 -27.88
CA TYR A 16 -12.63 10.42 -27.38
C TYR A 16 -13.81 9.55 -27.81
N ASP A 17 -13.81 9.08 -29.07
CA ASP A 17 -14.88 8.22 -29.60
C ASP A 17 -14.82 6.80 -29.03
N LEU A 18 -13.73 6.46 -28.35
CA LEU A 18 -13.56 5.20 -27.61
C LEU A 18 -14.10 5.29 -26.17
N VAL A 19 -14.49 6.48 -25.69
CA VAL A 19 -15.06 6.66 -24.35
C VAL A 19 -16.41 5.94 -24.28
N GLY A 20 -16.49 4.90 -23.44
CA GLY A 20 -17.68 4.05 -23.31
C GLY A 20 -17.72 2.82 -24.22
N SER A 21 -16.88 2.77 -25.27
CA SER A 21 -16.73 1.59 -26.13
C SER A 21 -16.08 0.39 -25.41
N ILE A 22 -15.23 0.70 -24.43
CA ILE A 22 -14.61 -0.29 -23.54
C ILE A 22 -15.45 -0.34 -22.27
N LYS A 23 -16.10 -1.48 -22.01
CA LYS A 23 -16.83 -1.71 -20.76
C LYS A 23 -15.85 -1.54 -19.59
N ALA A 24 -16.10 -0.54 -18.74
CA ALA A 24 -15.28 -0.33 -17.55
C ALA A 24 -15.30 -1.61 -16.70
N SER A 25 -14.12 -2.09 -16.29
CA SER A 25 -14.03 -3.23 -15.38
C SER A 25 -14.79 -2.89 -14.10
N ARG A 26 -15.60 -3.83 -13.59
CA ARG A 26 -16.28 -3.64 -12.31
C ARG A 26 -15.22 -3.45 -11.23
N VAL A 27 -15.37 -2.41 -10.41
CA VAL A 27 -14.49 -2.17 -9.27
C VAL A 27 -14.73 -3.31 -8.27
N VAL A 28 -13.73 -4.18 -8.11
CA VAL A 28 -13.74 -5.22 -7.08
C VAL A 28 -13.05 -4.65 -5.85
N HIS A 29 -13.80 -4.50 -4.76
CA HIS A 29 -13.23 -4.09 -3.48
C HIS A 29 -12.26 -5.17 -2.98
N ARG A 30 -11.12 -4.72 -2.44
CA ARG A 30 -10.11 -5.64 -1.88
C ARG A 30 -10.68 -6.26 -0.60
N PRO A 31 -10.49 -7.58 -0.39
CA PRO A 31 -10.99 -8.24 0.81
C PRO A 31 -10.28 -7.70 2.05
N ALA A 32 -11.07 -7.43 3.08
CA ALA A 32 -10.66 -6.95 4.39
C ALA A 32 -11.32 -7.86 5.44
N LEU A 33 -10.53 -8.31 6.40
CA LEU A 33 -11.01 -9.21 7.45
C LEU A 33 -11.91 -8.43 8.41
N SER A 34 -13.02 -9.03 8.85
CA SER A 34 -13.83 -8.44 9.91
C SER A 34 -13.00 -8.23 11.18
N LEU A 35 -13.23 -7.11 11.88
CA LEU A 35 -12.51 -6.76 13.10
C LEU A 35 -12.71 -7.78 14.23
N SER A 36 -13.83 -8.51 14.23
CA SER A 36 -14.07 -9.62 15.17
C SER A 36 -13.06 -10.76 15.06
N ARG A 37 -12.44 -10.94 13.88
CA ARG A 37 -11.40 -11.95 13.63
C ARG A 37 -9.98 -11.39 13.83
N LEU A 38 -9.84 -10.15 14.29
CA LEU A 38 -8.53 -9.56 14.57
C LEU A 38 -7.71 -10.35 15.62
N PRO A 39 -8.29 -10.88 16.72
CA PRO A 39 -7.54 -11.72 17.67
C PRO A 39 -6.95 -12.97 17.01
N GLU A 40 -7.74 -13.66 16.18
CA GLU A 40 -7.29 -14.82 15.39
C GLU A 40 -6.11 -14.44 14.49
N LEU A 41 -6.21 -13.31 13.76
CA LEU A 41 -5.15 -12.83 12.90
C LEU A 41 -3.84 -12.57 13.66
N GLN A 42 -3.92 -11.91 14.82
CA GLN A 42 -2.74 -11.64 15.64
C GLN A 42 -2.07 -12.92 16.12
N GLU A 43 -2.85 -13.93 16.55
CA GLU A 43 -2.33 -15.23 16.97
C GLU A 43 -1.64 -15.96 15.81
N ARG A 44 -2.25 -15.99 14.62
CA ARG A 44 -1.64 -16.61 13.43
C ARG A 44 -0.35 -15.91 12.99
N ILE A 45 -0.28 -14.59 13.17
CA ILE A 45 0.95 -13.84 12.90
C ILE A 45 2.02 -14.18 13.94
N ALA A 46 1.67 -14.22 15.23
CA ALA A 46 2.61 -14.53 16.32
C ALA A 46 3.22 -15.94 16.17
N THR A 47 2.41 -16.92 15.77
CA THR A 47 2.81 -18.33 15.60
C THR A 47 3.43 -18.63 14.23
N TYR A 48 3.56 -17.64 13.35
CA TYR A 48 4.12 -17.82 12.00
C TYR A 48 5.58 -18.28 12.03
N LYS A 49 5.82 -19.49 11.52
CA LYS A 49 7.13 -20.17 11.48
C LYS A 49 8.03 -19.77 10.30
N GLY A 50 7.64 -18.78 9.49
CA GLY A 50 8.47 -18.30 8.38
C GLY A 50 9.57 -17.34 8.82
N ARG A 51 10.18 -16.63 7.84
CA ARG A 51 11.26 -15.66 8.13
C ARG A 51 10.77 -14.57 9.09
N ALA A 52 11.58 -14.26 10.10
CA ALA A 52 11.28 -13.21 11.09
C ALA A 52 10.96 -11.86 10.42
N LEU A 53 11.74 -11.46 9.40
CA LEU A 53 11.48 -10.24 8.63
C LEU A 53 10.09 -10.23 8.00
N THR A 54 9.63 -11.37 7.46
CA THR A 54 8.28 -11.49 6.89
C THR A 54 7.22 -11.31 7.97
N ARG A 55 7.38 -11.94 9.13
CA ARG A 55 6.47 -11.79 10.27
C ARG A 55 6.38 -10.34 10.73
N LEU A 56 7.53 -9.70 10.96
CA LEU A 56 7.63 -8.30 11.37
C LEU A 56 7.03 -7.37 10.31
N THR A 57 7.21 -7.66 9.02
CA THR A 57 6.58 -6.90 7.94
C THR A 57 5.05 -6.95 8.05
N VAL A 58 4.48 -8.14 8.26
CA VAL A 58 3.02 -8.31 8.39
C VAL A 58 2.50 -7.57 9.62
N LEU A 59 3.18 -7.71 10.76
CA LEU A 59 2.86 -6.99 12.00
C LEU A 59 2.91 -5.48 11.80
N LEU A 60 4.02 -4.96 11.27
CA LEU A 60 4.21 -3.53 11.07
C LEU A 60 3.14 -2.97 10.12
N SER A 61 2.85 -3.68 9.04
CA SER A 61 1.78 -3.31 8.10
C SER A 61 0.39 -3.27 8.75
N LEU A 62 0.14 -4.11 9.76
CA LEU A 62 -1.09 -4.15 10.54
C LEU A 62 -1.16 -3.04 11.61
N HIS A 63 -0.07 -2.37 11.95
CA HIS A 63 -0.07 -1.31 12.97
C HIS A 63 0.00 0.11 12.38
N VAL A 64 0.76 0.28 11.30
CA VAL A 64 1.00 1.62 10.72
C VAL A 64 0.10 1.94 9.54
N PHE A 65 -0.50 0.91 8.93
CA PHE A 65 -1.45 1.03 7.82
C PHE A 65 -0.94 1.87 6.64
N VAL A 66 0.36 1.90 6.38
CA VAL A 66 0.96 2.59 5.24
C VAL A 66 0.77 1.78 3.95
N ARG A 67 0.97 2.40 2.79
CA ARG A 67 0.93 1.69 1.50
C ARG A 67 2.08 0.68 1.42
N SER A 68 1.87 -0.42 0.70
CA SER A 68 2.90 -1.45 0.52
C SER A 68 4.22 -0.87 -0.02
N SER A 69 4.14 0.08 -0.96
CA SER A 69 5.33 0.78 -1.46
C SER A 69 6.03 1.60 -0.38
N GLU A 70 5.30 2.32 0.46
CA GLU A 70 5.87 3.13 1.55
C GLU A 70 6.60 2.23 2.55
N LEU A 71 5.99 1.10 2.93
CA LEU A 71 6.61 0.09 3.80
C LEU A 71 7.89 -0.50 3.23
N ARG A 72 7.86 -0.90 1.95
CA ARG A 72 8.96 -1.59 1.31
C ARG A 72 10.15 -0.69 1.07
N PHE A 73 9.90 0.58 0.72
CA PHE A 73 10.94 1.55 0.37
C PHE A 73 11.32 2.46 1.54
N ALA A 74 10.84 2.17 2.75
CA ALA A 74 11.17 2.89 3.96
C ALA A 74 12.69 2.95 4.16
N ARG A 75 13.18 4.11 4.60
CA ARG A 75 14.60 4.34 4.89
C ARG A 75 14.80 4.60 6.38
N TRP A 76 15.92 4.17 6.93
CA TRP A 76 16.23 4.40 8.35
C TRP A 76 16.19 5.87 8.76
N SER A 77 16.55 6.78 7.85
CA SER A 77 16.47 8.23 8.07
C SER A 77 15.04 8.77 8.23
N GLU A 78 14.01 8.00 7.88
CA GLU A 78 12.59 8.36 8.02
C GLU A 78 12.07 8.06 9.43
N PHE A 79 12.80 7.27 10.22
CA PHE A 79 12.38 6.85 11.56
C PHE A 79 13.10 7.66 12.64
N ASP A 80 12.33 8.41 13.42
CA ASP A 80 12.78 8.94 14.70
C ASP A 80 12.30 8.01 15.82
N LEU A 81 13.15 7.07 16.19
CA LEU A 81 12.84 6.09 17.23
C LEU A 81 12.76 6.70 18.64
N LYS A 82 13.34 7.90 18.87
CA LYS A 82 13.22 8.59 20.16
C LYS A 82 11.83 9.20 20.31
N ARG A 83 11.30 9.78 19.23
CA ARG A 83 9.94 10.35 19.18
C ARG A 83 8.87 9.30 18.85
N GLY A 84 9.26 8.09 18.46
CA GLY A 84 8.33 7.05 18.01
C GLY A 84 7.62 7.43 16.71
N ALA A 85 8.27 8.23 15.87
CA ALA A 85 7.67 8.79 14.66
C ALA A 85 8.30 8.18 13.40
N TRP A 86 7.45 7.99 12.39
CA TRP A 86 7.90 7.65 11.04
C TRP A 86 7.36 8.70 10.07
N GLU A 87 8.25 9.53 9.55
CA GLU A 87 7.92 10.61 8.61
C GLU A 87 8.20 10.14 7.19
N ILE A 88 7.13 9.91 6.42
CA ILE A 88 7.22 9.45 5.04
C ILE A 88 7.28 10.67 4.11
N PRO A 89 8.38 10.91 3.38
CA PRO A 89 8.47 12.04 2.48
C PRO A 89 7.66 11.81 1.20
N ASP A 90 7.15 12.90 0.61
CA ASP A 90 6.45 12.87 -0.68
C ASP A 90 7.31 12.26 -1.80
N THR A 91 8.60 12.58 -1.78
CA THR A 91 9.58 12.06 -2.73
C THR A 91 10.84 11.62 -2.00
N ARG A 92 11.44 10.51 -2.46
CA ARG A 92 12.70 9.99 -1.92
C ARG A 92 13.84 10.32 -2.89
N PRO A 93 14.97 10.87 -2.40
CA PRO A 93 16.12 11.16 -3.26
C PRO A 93 16.70 9.87 -3.83
N ALA A 94 17.35 9.97 -4.99
CA ALA A 94 18.05 8.82 -5.58
C ALA A 94 19.12 8.32 -4.61
N LEU A 95 19.28 7.00 -4.53
CA LEU A 95 20.43 6.39 -3.88
C LEU A 95 21.58 6.34 -4.88
N GLU A 96 22.77 6.76 -4.43
CA GLU A 96 23.98 6.73 -5.23
C GLU A 96 24.30 5.30 -5.67
N GLY A 97 24.67 5.12 -6.95
CA GLY A 97 24.99 3.80 -7.51
C GLY A 97 23.80 2.85 -7.68
N VAL A 98 22.56 3.27 -7.39
CA VAL A 98 21.35 2.42 -7.47
C VAL A 98 20.39 2.93 -8.56
N PRO A 99 20.32 2.27 -9.73
CA PRO A 99 19.42 2.63 -10.80
C PRO A 99 17.94 2.60 -10.37
N PHE A 100 17.17 3.60 -10.82
CA PHE A 100 15.72 3.73 -10.57
C PHE A 100 15.30 3.82 -9.10
N SER A 101 16.24 4.08 -8.18
CA SER A 101 16.01 4.20 -6.73
C SER A 101 14.95 5.22 -6.33
N THR A 102 14.64 6.17 -7.20
CA THR A 102 13.58 7.19 -7.02
C THR A 102 12.17 6.70 -7.33
N ARG A 103 12.00 5.68 -8.19
CA ARG A 103 10.68 5.27 -8.73
C ARG A 103 10.03 4.10 -7.99
N GLY A 104 10.48 3.78 -6.77
CA GLY A 104 10.02 2.58 -6.07
C GLY A 104 10.43 1.30 -6.79
N THR A 105 11.71 1.26 -7.19
CA THR A 105 12.45 0.18 -7.88
C THR A 105 11.67 -1.12 -8.13
N LYS A 106 11.01 -1.20 -9.29
CA LYS A 106 10.76 -2.47 -9.98
C LYS A 106 12.14 -3.07 -10.32
N MET A 107 12.49 -4.17 -9.66
CA MET A 107 13.83 -4.74 -9.68
C MET A 107 13.80 -6.13 -10.32
N ALA A 108 14.42 -6.26 -11.50
CA ALA A 108 14.42 -7.45 -12.35
C ALA A 108 15.48 -8.52 -12.03
N SER A 109 16.14 -8.50 -10.87
CA SER A 109 17.05 -9.59 -10.46
C SER A 109 16.96 -9.90 -8.97
N ASP A 110 17.06 -11.18 -8.61
CA ASP A 110 16.72 -11.70 -7.27
C ASP A 110 17.91 -11.82 -6.31
N THR A 111 19.06 -11.23 -6.64
CA THR A 111 20.35 -11.53 -5.98
C THR A 111 21.06 -10.34 -5.31
N LYS A 112 20.45 -9.15 -5.20
CA LYS A 112 21.10 -7.97 -4.58
C LYS A 112 20.55 -7.66 -3.19
N SER A 113 21.44 -7.46 -2.20
CA SER A 113 21.13 -7.19 -0.79
C SER A 113 20.32 -5.91 -0.54
N TRP A 114 20.41 -4.92 -1.44
CA TRP A 114 19.65 -3.68 -1.36
C TRP A 114 18.23 -3.77 -1.93
N LYS A 115 17.82 -4.92 -2.49
CA LYS A 115 16.47 -5.11 -3.03
C LYS A 115 15.47 -5.18 -1.88
N PRO A 116 14.47 -4.29 -1.85
CA PRO A 116 13.38 -4.39 -0.89
C PRO A 116 12.63 -5.70 -1.02
N ILE A 117 11.98 -6.13 0.08
CA ILE A 117 11.08 -7.28 0.07
C ILE A 117 10.05 -7.15 -1.07
N SER A 118 9.54 -8.27 -1.59
CA SER A 118 8.53 -8.26 -2.66
C SER A 118 7.21 -7.64 -2.18
N GLU A 119 6.45 -7.02 -3.09
CA GLU A 119 5.07 -6.57 -2.85
C GLU A 119 4.18 -7.72 -2.38
N ASN A 120 4.46 -8.93 -2.88
CA ASN A 120 3.69 -10.13 -2.56
C ASN A 120 4.08 -10.76 -1.23
N THR A 121 5.10 -10.26 -0.52
CA THR A 121 5.59 -10.86 0.73
C THR A 121 4.48 -11.02 1.77
N VAL A 122 3.67 -9.98 1.98
CA VAL A 122 2.56 -10.00 2.94
C VAL A 122 1.50 -11.01 2.51
N ASN A 123 1.06 -10.97 1.26
CA ASN A 123 0.05 -11.91 0.75
C ASN A 123 0.54 -13.37 0.78
N SER A 124 1.81 -13.61 0.49
CA SER A 124 2.41 -14.95 0.60
C SER A 124 2.48 -15.44 2.04
N ALA A 125 2.71 -14.54 3.01
CA ALA A 125 2.66 -14.87 4.42
C ALA A 125 1.23 -15.21 4.87
N LEU A 126 0.25 -14.38 4.50
CA LEU A 126 -1.17 -14.61 4.80
C LEU A 126 -1.67 -15.96 4.27
N ARG A 127 -1.32 -16.32 3.03
CA ARG A 127 -1.65 -17.64 2.47
C ARG A 127 -1.03 -18.78 3.27
N LYS A 128 0.22 -18.63 3.71
CA LYS A 128 0.90 -19.62 4.57
C LYS A 128 0.30 -19.71 5.97
N MET A 129 -0.32 -18.63 6.45
CA MET A 129 -1.12 -18.62 7.67
C MET A 129 -2.52 -19.22 7.46
N GLY A 130 -2.87 -19.66 6.25
CA GLY A 130 -4.16 -20.32 5.95
C GLY A 130 -5.29 -19.37 5.56
N TYR A 131 -4.99 -18.13 5.16
CA TYR A 131 -5.98 -17.19 4.66
C TYR A 131 -6.07 -17.19 3.13
N ASP A 132 -7.29 -17.06 2.59
CA ASP A 132 -7.49 -16.75 1.18
C ASP A 132 -7.32 -15.23 0.92
N THR A 133 -6.27 -14.90 0.17
CA THR A 133 -5.97 -13.51 -0.20
C THR A 133 -6.89 -12.87 -1.23
N LYS A 134 -7.85 -13.63 -1.79
CA LYS A 134 -8.84 -13.13 -2.74
C LYS A 134 -10.19 -12.84 -2.08
N SER A 135 -10.54 -13.56 -1.02
CA SER A 135 -11.87 -13.50 -0.40
C SER A 135 -11.83 -13.04 1.07
N GLU A 136 -10.81 -13.41 1.84
CA GLU A 136 -10.76 -13.12 3.28
C GLU A 136 -9.95 -11.87 3.60
N ILE A 137 -8.66 -11.85 3.22
CA ILE A 137 -7.75 -10.78 3.63
C ILE A 137 -6.55 -10.66 2.71
N CYS A 138 -6.23 -9.45 2.28
CA CYS A 138 -5.00 -9.17 1.56
C CYS A 138 -4.23 -8.03 2.22
N GLY A 139 -2.96 -7.84 1.86
CA GLY A 139 -2.12 -6.78 2.43
C GLY A 139 -2.70 -5.37 2.20
N HIS A 140 -3.44 -5.15 1.10
CA HIS A 140 -4.19 -3.90 0.89
C HIS A 140 -5.40 -3.78 1.81
N GLY A 141 -6.00 -4.91 2.21
CA GLY A 141 -7.15 -4.98 3.12
C GLY A 141 -6.84 -4.47 4.52
N PHE A 142 -5.57 -4.51 4.97
CA PHE A 142 -5.19 -3.98 6.29
C PHE A 142 -5.53 -2.49 6.44
N ARG A 143 -5.36 -1.69 5.39
CA ARG A 143 -5.72 -0.27 5.41
C ARG A 143 -7.23 -0.05 5.49
N SER A 144 -8.00 -0.89 4.81
CA SER A 144 -9.46 -0.87 4.91
C SER A 144 -9.92 -1.26 6.31
N MET A 145 -9.34 -2.31 6.89
CA MET A 145 -9.61 -2.73 8.28
C MET A 145 -9.32 -1.60 9.26
N ALA A 146 -8.18 -0.91 9.10
CA ALA A 146 -7.80 0.22 9.94
C ALA A 146 -8.78 1.36 9.87
N CYS A 147 -9.19 1.74 8.65
CA CYS A 147 -10.16 2.80 8.43
C CYS A 147 -11.48 2.46 9.12
N SER A 148 -12.00 1.24 8.91
CA SER A 148 -13.20 0.76 9.60
C SER A 148 -13.04 0.82 11.13
N ALA A 149 -11.93 0.31 11.67
CA ALA A 149 -11.68 0.30 13.11
C ALA A 149 -11.59 1.71 13.70
N LEU A 150 -10.92 2.65 13.03
CA LEU A 150 -10.78 4.02 13.48
C LEU A 150 -12.13 4.75 13.46
N ILE A 151 -12.92 4.57 12.41
CA ILE A 151 -14.27 5.14 12.31
C ILE A 151 -15.18 4.55 13.39
N GLU A 152 -15.23 3.22 13.52
CA GLU A 152 -16.06 2.52 14.50
C GLU A 152 -15.67 2.85 15.94
N SER A 153 -14.40 3.19 16.20
CA SER A 153 -13.95 3.56 17.55
C SER A 153 -14.55 4.86 18.06
N GLY A 154 -14.93 5.79 17.18
CA GLY A 154 -15.39 7.13 17.55
C GLY A 154 -14.33 8.00 18.25
N LEU A 155 -13.06 7.57 18.32
CA LEU A 155 -11.99 8.26 19.04
C LEU A 155 -11.29 9.34 18.21
N TRP A 156 -11.50 9.34 16.90
CA TRP A 156 -10.75 10.17 15.94
C TRP A 156 -11.69 10.95 15.05
N THR A 157 -11.29 12.15 14.67
CA THR A 157 -12.01 12.93 13.67
C THR A 157 -11.76 12.38 12.28
N ASP A 158 -12.73 12.49 11.38
CA ASP A 158 -12.60 12.08 9.97
C ASP A 158 -11.34 12.70 9.32
N THR A 159 -11.07 13.98 9.63
CA THR A 159 -9.87 14.65 9.13
C THR A 159 -8.57 14.00 9.61
N ALA A 160 -8.51 13.54 10.86
CA ALA A 160 -7.33 12.83 11.38
C ALA A 160 -7.14 11.48 10.68
N ILE A 161 -8.24 10.75 10.45
CA ILE A 161 -8.23 9.45 9.75
C ILE A 161 -7.78 9.64 8.29
N GLU A 162 -8.35 10.62 7.57
CA GLU A 162 -7.99 10.91 6.17
C GLU A 162 -6.52 11.34 6.03
N ARG A 163 -6.00 12.14 6.97
CA ARG A 163 -4.58 12.50 7.04
C ARG A 163 -3.68 11.30 7.27
N GLN A 164 -4.02 10.43 8.23
CA GLN A 164 -3.27 9.18 8.46
C GLN A 164 -3.28 8.27 7.23
N MET A 165 -4.41 8.23 6.53
CA MET A 165 -4.54 7.46 5.31
C MET A 165 -3.88 8.16 4.10
N SER A 166 -3.40 9.40 4.21
CA SER A 166 -2.78 10.11 3.09
C SER A 166 -3.66 10.02 1.82
N HIS A 167 -4.99 10.00 2.02
CA HIS A 167 -5.92 9.98 0.90
C HIS A 167 -5.80 11.33 0.20
N LYS A 168 -5.72 11.31 -1.14
CA LYS A 168 -5.86 12.56 -1.88
C LYS A 168 -7.26 13.07 -1.60
N GLU A 169 -7.36 14.30 -1.09
CA GLU A 169 -8.63 15.02 -1.09
C GLU A 169 -9.22 14.90 -2.49
N ARG A 170 -10.46 14.43 -2.58
CA ARG A 170 -11.20 14.54 -3.84
C ARG A 170 -11.35 16.03 -4.07
N GLY A 171 -10.49 16.59 -4.93
CA GLY A 171 -10.60 17.96 -5.36
C GLY A 171 -11.97 18.15 -5.99
N ASN A 172 -12.88 18.78 -5.25
CA ASN A 172 -14.02 19.47 -5.84
C ASN A 172 -13.48 20.81 -6.36
N LEU A 173 -13.03 20.81 -7.61
CA LEU A 173 -12.86 21.99 -8.44
C LEU A 173 -13.49 21.69 -9.80
#